data_AF-A0A8J9UV26-F1
#
_entry.id   AF-A0A8J9UV26-F1
#
_cell.length_a   1.000
_cell.length_b   1.000
_cell.length_c   1.000
_cell.angle_alpha   90.00
_cell.angle_beta   90.00
_cell.angle_gamma   90.00
#
_symmetry.space_group_name_H-M   'P 1'
#
loop_
_entity.id
_entity.type
_entity.pdbx_description
1 polymer ?
#
loop_
_entity_poly.entity_id
_entity_poly.type
_entity_poly.pdbx_seq_one_letter_code
_entity_poly.pdbx_strand_id
1 'polypeptide(L)'
;MACTKDYSVDMKDLLSLQKLIIPTKPEVKCLLACAYKKAKTMNSKGLYDLEAGYKIAEMTKNGDEKRLENARKLVDICAKVNDEEVSDGEKGCERAVLIFKCLTENAPKLGFKIE
;
A
#
# COMPACT_ATOMS: atom_id res chain seq x y z
N MET A 1 -11.98 -9.57 -5.73
CA MET A 1 -13.32 -9.11 -6.18
C MET A 1 -14.10 -8.29 -5.15
N ALA A 2 -13.76 -8.30 -3.85
CA ALA A 2 -14.61 -7.64 -2.86
C ALA A 2 -14.56 -6.10 -2.90
N CYS A 3 -13.59 -5.48 -3.58
CA CYS A 3 -13.50 -4.02 -3.76
C CYS A 3 -13.84 -3.57 -5.19
N THR A 4 -13.74 -4.47 -6.18
CA THR A 4 -14.03 -4.16 -7.59
C THR A 4 -15.53 -4.02 -7.86
N LYS A 5 -16.39 -4.31 -6.88
CA LYS A 5 -17.84 -4.07 -6.96
C LYS A 5 -18.20 -2.61 -6.70
N ASP A 6 -17.37 -1.90 -5.93
CA ASP A 6 -17.64 -0.54 -5.47
C ASP A 6 -17.02 0.51 -6.41
N TYR A 7 -16.12 0.08 -7.29
CA TYR A 7 -15.38 0.95 -8.22
C TYR A 7 -15.42 0.38 -9.63
N SER A 8 -15.73 1.23 -10.61
CA SER A 8 -15.69 0.87 -12.02
C SER A 8 -14.24 0.79 -12.50
N VAL A 9 -13.59 -0.34 -12.22
CA VAL A 9 -12.22 -0.64 -12.64
C VAL A 9 -12.22 -1.75 -13.68
N ASP A 10 -11.43 -1.60 -14.73
CA ASP A 10 -11.31 -2.60 -15.78
C ASP A 10 -10.06 -3.49 -15.60
N MET A 11 -9.91 -4.51 -16.44
CA MET A 11 -8.75 -5.40 -16.38
C MET A 11 -7.43 -4.68 -16.66
N LYS A 12 -7.41 -3.63 -17.50
CA LYS A 12 -6.19 -2.88 -17.81
C LYS A 12 -5.72 -2.09 -16.60
N ASP A 13 -6.65 -1.58 -15.79
CA ASP A 13 -6.33 -0.91 -14.53
C ASP A 13 -5.66 -1.89 -13.55
N LEU A 14 -6.20 -3.11 -13.42
CA LEU A 14 -5.61 -4.15 -12.57
C LEU A 14 -4.23 -4.59 -13.06
N LEU A 15 -4.06 -4.76 -14.38
CA LEU A 15 -2.76 -5.10 -14.97
C LEU A 15 -1.74 -3.97 -14.78
N SER A 16 -2.17 -2.71 -14.79
CA SER A 16 -1.30 -1.57 -14.52
C SER A 16 -0.79 -1.59 -13.08
N LEU A 17 -1.67 -1.87 -12.12
CA LEU A 17 -1.28 -2.06 -10.71
C LEU A 17 -0.32 -3.24 -10.53
N GLN A 18 -0.57 -4.37 -11.21
CA GLN A 18 0.33 -5.53 -11.17
C GLN A 18 1.73 -5.19 -11.70
N LYS A 19 1.81 -4.30 -12.69
CA LYS A 19 3.06 -3.76 -13.24
C LYS A 19 3.64 -2.61 -12.42
N LEU A 20 3.13 -2.38 -11.21
CA LEU A 20 3.57 -1.33 -10.30
C LEU A 20 3.43 0.09 -10.86
N ILE A 21 2.53 0.29 -11.82
CA ILE A 21 2.26 1.61 -12.40
C ILE A 21 1.41 2.39 -11.40
N ILE A 22 1.89 3.57 -11.00
CA ILE A 22 1.20 4.45 -10.05
C ILE A 22 -0.13 4.92 -10.66
N PRO A 23 -1.28 4.62 -10.04
CA PRO A 23 -2.57 4.96 -10.61
C PRO A 23 -2.89 6.45 -10.50
N THR A 24 -3.43 7.02 -11.57
CA THR A 24 -3.91 8.41 -11.62
C THR A 24 -5.44 8.51 -11.59
N LYS A 25 -6.15 7.48 -12.09
CA LYS A 25 -7.61 7.39 -12.10
C LYS A 25 -8.18 7.32 -10.68
N PRO A 26 -9.11 8.21 -10.28
CA PRO A 26 -9.69 8.24 -8.92
C PRO A 26 -10.23 6.89 -8.44
N GLU A 27 -10.90 6.14 -9.30
CA GLU A 27 -11.52 4.85 -9.01
C GLU A 27 -10.46 3.80 -8.63
N VAL A 28 -9.31 3.84 -9.31
CA VAL A 28 -8.19 2.92 -9.05
C VAL A 28 -7.47 3.30 -7.75
N LYS A 29 -7.36 4.60 -7.45
CA LYS A 29 -6.86 5.06 -6.14
C LYS A 29 -7.71 4.52 -4.99
N CYS A 30 -9.03 4.63 -5.13
CA CYS A 30 -9.97 4.15 -4.11
C CYS A 30 -10.06 2.62 -4.04
N LEU A 31 -9.82 1.93 -5.15
CA LEU A 31 -9.66 0.48 -5.16
C LEU A 31 -8.49 0.04 -4.25
N LEU A 32 -7.34 0.72 -4.32
CA LEU A 32 -6.19 0.47 -3.42
C LEU A 32 -6.58 0.71 -1.95
N ALA A 33 -7.23 1.84 -1.65
CA ALA A 33 -7.67 2.14 -0.29
C ALA A 33 -8.63 1.07 0.26
N CYS A 34 -9.58 0.60 -0.55
CA CYS A 34 -10.47 -0.49 -0.16
C CYS A 34 -9.68 -1.78 0.11
N ALA A 35 -8.73 -2.12 -0.76
CA ALA A 35 -7.90 -3.31 -0.59
C ALA A 35 -7.08 -3.24 0.71
N TYR A 36 -6.45 -2.11 1.00
CA TYR A 36 -5.68 -1.90 2.23
C TYR A 36 -6.55 -1.91 3.49
N LYS A 37 -7.75 -1.31 3.44
CA LYS A 37 -8.71 -1.37 4.56
C LYS A 37 -9.18 -2.80 4.82
N LYS A 38 -9.43 -3.60 3.78
CA LYS A 38 -9.76 -5.03 3.94
C LYS A 38 -8.59 -5.86 4.46
N ALA A 39 -7.36 -5.54 4.02
CA ALA A 39 -6.14 -6.13 4.55
C ALA A 39 -5.78 -5.63 5.95
N LYS A 40 -6.51 -4.63 6.48
CA LYS A 40 -6.25 -3.92 7.73
C LYS A 40 -4.87 -3.26 7.81
N THR A 41 -4.25 -2.98 6.66
CA THR A 41 -3.03 -2.16 6.57
C THR A 41 -3.33 -0.69 6.42
N MET A 42 -4.60 -0.33 6.25
CA MET A 42 -5.10 1.03 6.36
C MET A 42 -6.28 1.03 7.33
N ASN A 43 -6.30 1.97 8.27
CA ASN A 43 -7.34 2.03 9.29
C ASN A 43 -8.59 2.80 8.80
N SER A 44 -9.62 2.89 9.65
CA SER A 44 -10.89 3.56 9.31
C SER A 44 -10.72 5.05 8.99
N LYS A 45 -9.68 5.70 9.52
CA LYS A 45 -9.34 7.11 9.25
C LYS A 45 -8.58 7.30 7.93
N GLY A 46 -8.40 6.23 7.15
CA GLY A 46 -7.66 6.27 5.89
C GLY A 46 -6.14 6.43 6.09
N LEU A 47 -5.62 6.16 7.28
CA LEU A 47 -4.19 6.24 7.59
C LEU A 47 -3.53 4.87 7.41
N TYR A 48 -2.27 4.86 7.02
CA TYR A 48 -1.43 3.67 7.01
C TYR A 48 -1.29 3.13 8.44
N ASP A 49 -1.62 1.85 8.62
CA ASP A 49 -1.56 1.16 9.91
C ASP A 49 -0.18 0.51 10.09
N LEU A 50 0.67 1.18 10.88
CA LEU A 50 2.06 0.76 11.10
C LEU A 50 2.13 -0.56 11.87
N GLU A 51 1.25 -0.78 12.84
CA GLU A 51 1.22 -2.02 13.62
C GLU A 51 0.91 -3.21 12.70
N ALA A 52 -0.08 -3.07 11.83
CA ALA A 52 -0.38 -4.06 10.80
C ALA A 52 0.79 -4.23 9.81
N GLY A 53 1.45 -3.12 9.42
CA GLY A 53 2.66 -3.15 8.60
C GLY A 53 3.77 -3.99 9.21
N TYR A 54 4.11 -3.78 10.48
CA TYR A 54 5.11 -4.57 11.19
C TYR A 54 4.69 -6.04 11.36
N LYS A 55 3.40 -6.32 11.57
CA LYS A 55 2.90 -7.71 11.58
C LYS A 55 3.10 -8.39 10.24
N ILE A 56 2.88 -7.69 9.12
CA ILE A 56 3.17 -8.23 7.78
C ILE A 56 4.67 -8.45 7.60
N ALA A 57 5.52 -7.53 8.06
CA ALA A 57 6.97 -7.71 8.04
C ALA A 57 7.38 -9.02 8.75
N GLU A 58 6.78 -9.30 9.91
CA GLU A 58 7.04 -10.54 10.65
C GLU A 58 6.50 -11.79 9.94
N MET A 59 5.27 -11.75 9.44
CA MET A 59 4.69 -12.89 8.72
C MET A 59 5.45 -13.23 7.43
N THR A 60 6.07 -12.22 6.80
CA THR A 60 6.74 -12.37 5.50
C THR A 60 8.26 -12.53 5.60
N LYS A 61 8.81 -12.61 6.82
CA LYS A 61 10.25 -12.78 7.02
C LYS A 61 10.79 -14.12 6.53
N ASN A 62 9.96 -15.16 6.51
CA ASN A 62 10.31 -16.50 6.02
C ASN A 62 11.62 -17.06 6.64
N GLY A 63 11.84 -16.80 7.94
CA GLY A 63 13.06 -17.21 8.66
C GLY A 63 14.31 -16.36 8.41
N ASP A 64 14.22 -15.30 7.60
CA ASP A 64 15.31 -14.38 7.31
C ASP A 64 15.17 -13.09 8.15
N GLU A 65 16.03 -12.97 9.17
CA GLU A 65 16.04 -11.81 10.08
C GLU A 65 16.46 -10.51 9.36
N LYS A 66 17.31 -10.59 8.33
CA LYS A 66 17.66 -9.41 7.53
C LYS A 66 16.48 -8.95 6.69
N ARG A 67 15.68 -9.89 6.17
CA ARG A 67 14.43 -9.57 5.49
C ARG A 67 13.42 -8.90 6.42
N LEU A 68 13.32 -9.36 7.67
CA LEU A 68 12.49 -8.71 8.69
C LEU A 68 12.95 -7.28 8.97
N GLU A 69 14.24 -7.07 9.22
CA GLU A 69 14.81 -5.74 9.46
C GLU A 69 14.49 -4.79 8.30
N ASN A 70 14.72 -5.25 7.07
CA ASN A 70 14.42 -4.48 5.86
C ASN A 70 12.92 -4.21 5.69
N ALA A 71 12.06 -5.17 6.03
CA ALA A 71 10.61 -4.98 5.94
C ALA A 71 10.12 -3.97 6.99
N ARG A 72 10.62 -4.03 8.22
CA ARG A 72 10.33 -3.01 9.26
C ARG A 72 10.81 -1.63 8.83
N LYS A 73 12.02 -1.52 8.31
CA LYS A 73 12.56 -0.27 7.77
C LYS A 73 11.71 0.29 6.63
N LEU A 74 11.15 -0.56 5.78
CA LEU A 74 10.23 -0.14 4.72
C LEU A 74 8.93 0.44 5.30
N VAL A 75 8.36 -0.18 6.35
CA VAL A 75 7.21 0.36 7.09
C VAL A 75 7.53 1.75 7.62
N ASP A 76 8.68 1.92 8.27
CA ASP A 76 9.12 3.20 8.85
C ASP A 76 9.28 4.28 7.78
N ILE A 77 9.96 3.97 6.66
CA ILE A 77 10.15 4.89 5.55
C ILE A 77 8.81 5.37 4.98
N CYS A 78 7.84 4.46 4.88
CA CYS A 78 6.52 4.77 4.34
C CYS A 78 5.52 5.29 5.38
N ALA A 79 5.87 5.33 6.67
CA ALA A 79 5.03 5.93 7.69
C ALA A 79 4.72 7.41 7.43
N LYS A 80 5.68 8.13 6.82
CA LYS A 80 5.57 9.56 6.45
C LYS A 80 4.36 9.91 5.59
N VAL A 81 3.76 8.94 4.88
CA VAL A 81 2.55 9.17 4.06
C VAL A 81 1.34 9.55 4.91
N ASN A 82 1.38 9.29 6.22
CA ASN A 82 0.35 9.74 7.16
C ASN A 82 0.42 11.24 7.44
N ASP A 83 1.58 11.86 7.24
CA ASP A 83 1.80 13.30 7.44
C ASP A 83 1.48 14.12 6.18
N GLU A 84 1.29 13.45 5.04
CA GLU A 84 0.93 14.09 3.77
C GLU A 84 -0.53 14.57 3.79
N GLU A 85 -0.74 15.80 3.32
CA GLU A 85 -2.07 16.35 3.10
C GLU A 85 -2.76 15.63 1.94
N VAL A 86 -4.02 15.25 2.15
CA VAL A 86 -4.86 14.61 1.13
C VAL A 86 -6.21 15.29 1.08
N SER A 87 -6.80 15.35 -0.09
CA SER A 87 -8.08 16.02 -0.34
C SER A 87 -9.30 15.17 0.02
N ASP A 88 -9.11 13.85 0.19
CA ASP A 88 -10.20 12.89 0.37
C ASP A 88 -10.32 12.32 1.80
N GLY A 89 -9.50 12.84 2.72
CA GLY A 89 -9.59 12.59 4.16
C GLY A 89 -9.65 11.10 4.52
N GLU A 90 -10.71 10.70 5.21
CA GLU A 90 -10.89 9.32 5.69
C GLU A 90 -11.15 8.31 4.58
N LYS A 91 -11.50 8.74 3.35
CA LYS A 91 -11.61 7.83 2.20
C LYS A 91 -10.26 7.17 1.94
N GLY A 92 -9.17 7.94 2.05
CA GLY A 92 -7.79 7.45 2.02
C GLY A 92 -7.34 6.96 0.64
N CYS A 93 -8.06 7.27 -0.44
CA CYS A 93 -7.71 6.91 -1.80
C CYS A 93 -6.38 7.57 -2.21
N GLU A 94 -6.20 8.86 -1.94
CA GLU A 94 -4.93 9.54 -2.27
C GLU A 94 -3.77 8.99 -1.44
N ARG A 95 -4.00 8.79 -0.13
CA ARG A 95 -2.99 8.18 0.75
C ARG A 95 -2.64 6.76 0.35
N ALA A 96 -3.60 5.98 -0.16
CA ALA A 96 -3.33 4.64 -0.68
C ALA A 96 -2.34 4.67 -1.86
N VAL A 97 -2.44 5.68 -2.73
CA VAL A 97 -1.45 5.86 -3.81
C VAL A 97 -0.09 6.25 -3.25
N LEU A 98 -0.04 7.12 -2.24
CA LEU A 98 1.21 7.50 -1.58
C LEU A 98 1.90 6.28 -0.93
N ILE A 99 1.14 5.41 -0.26
CA ILE A 99 1.63 4.13 0.26
C ILE A 99 2.19 3.28 -0.89
N PHE A 100 1.39 3.06 -1.94
CA PHE A 100 1.79 2.23 -3.07
C PHE A 100 3.08 2.72 -3.70
N LYS A 101 3.16 4.02 -4.02
CA LYS A 101 4.34 4.69 -4.56
C LYS A 101 5.55 4.51 -3.65
N CYS A 102 5.38 4.77 -2.35
CA CYS A 102 6.48 4.64 -1.40
C CYS A 102 7.03 3.20 -1.34
N LEU A 103 6.15 2.20 -1.30
CA LEU A 103 6.55 0.80 -1.29
C LEU A 103 7.28 0.42 -2.59
N THR A 104 6.74 0.79 -3.75
CA THR A 104 7.35 0.46 -5.05
C THR A 104 8.71 1.12 -5.25
N GLU A 105 8.91 2.33 -4.72
CA GLU A 105 10.19 3.06 -4.84
C GLU A 105 11.26 2.58 -3.84
N ASN A 106 10.88 2.12 -2.65
CA ASN A 106 11.84 1.83 -1.58
C ASN A 106 12.06 0.34 -1.33
N ALA A 107 11.11 -0.54 -1.65
CA ALA A 107 11.31 -1.97 -1.49
C ALA A 107 12.52 -2.51 -2.27
N PRO A 108 12.77 -2.13 -3.55
CA PRO A 108 13.95 -2.61 -4.28
C PRO A 108 15.27 -2.16 -3.64
N LYS A 109 15.31 -0.94 -3.09
CA LYS A 109 16.48 -0.39 -2.38
C LYS A 109 16.84 -1.18 -1.12
N LEU A 110 15.88 -1.93 -0.58
CA LEU A 110 16.02 -2.79 0.59
C LEU A 110 16.13 -4.28 0.22
N GLY A 111 16.32 -4.59 -1.07
CA GLY A 111 16.58 -5.95 -1.57
C GLY A 111 15.32 -6.79 -1.83
N PHE A 112 14.12 -6.19 -1.82
CA PHE A 112 12.90 -6.89 -2.22
C PHE A 112 12.78 -6.92 -3.74
N LYS A 113 12.57 -8.11 -4.31
CA LYS A 113 12.15 -8.27 -5.71
C LYS A 113 10.64 -8.16 -5.78
N ILE A 114 10.15 -7.16 -6.51
CA ILE A 114 8.71 -6.82 -6.61
C ILE A 114 8.18 -6.89 -8.04
N GLU A 115 9.04 -7.32 -8.98
CA GLU A 115 8.75 -7.57 -10.40
C GLU A 115 8.68 -9.07 -10.71
#